data_AF-A0A6P0VC84-F1
#
_entry.id   AF-A0A6P0VC84-F1
#
_cell.length_a   1.000
_cell.length_b   1.000
_cell.length_c   1.000
_cell.angle_alpha   90.00
_cell.angle_beta   90.00
_cell.angle_gamma   90.00
#
_symmetry.space_group_name_H-M   'P 1'
#
loop_
_entity.id
_entity.type
_entity.pdbx_description
1 polymer ?
#
loop_
_entity_poly.entity_id
_entity_poly.type
_entity_poly.pdbx_seq_one_letter_code
_entity_poly.pdbx_strand_id
1 'polypeptide(L)'
;MKIKFLSLLAGVAAVTLITAPMVVNAQRSNLLAQGPHQVFSNLNLTSEQQTQFEQIRNNTDSQIAGILNPEQQQQFQSIKAQRQQLHEAMKSLNLTSEQKEQMRSIKQSARQQMGNVLTDEQRQQLRQERQSNRNSDGSGRKRRSHMLGLGGPEALSNLNLTPEQKTQLEQVRNNIDSQIAGILTPEQQQPFQSIKAQRQQLHETMKALNLTSEQKEQMRSIKQSSREQMNSVLTDEQRQQLRQEMRSRRGGEGRRQREQ
;
A
#
# COMPACT_ATOMS: atom_id res chain seq x y z
N MET A 1 19.76 -12.58 41.91
CA MET A 1 19.46 -13.08 40.55
C MET A 1 20.08 -12.13 39.53
N LYS A 2 20.85 -12.65 38.57
CA LYS A 2 21.59 -11.88 37.56
C LYS A 2 20.68 -11.68 36.34
N ILE A 3 20.36 -10.44 35.98
CA ILE A 3 19.65 -10.12 34.74
C ILE A 3 20.65 -9.43 33.81
N LYS A 4 20.93 -10.09 32.68
CA LYS A 4 21.86 -9.64 31.64
C LYS A 4 21.14 -8.63 30.75
N PHE A 5 21.65 -7.40 30.67
CA PHE A 5 21.26 -6.44 29.65
C PHE A 5 21.91 -6.84 28.32
N LEU A 6 21.12 -7.21 27.33
CA LEU A 6 21.56 -7.36 25.94
C LEU A 6 21.72 -5.95 25.34
N SER A 7 22.93 -5.63 24.91
CA SER A 7 23.30 -4.34 24.36
C SER A 7 22.70 -4.11 22.97
N LEU A 8 22.07 -2.96 22.80
CA LEU A 8 21.66 -2.40 21.52
C LEU A 8 22.92 -2.03 20.71
N LEU A 9 23.22 -2.79 19.66
CA LEU A 9 24.39 -2.57 18.80
C LEU A 9 24.05 -1.47 17.78
N ALA A 10 24.32 -0.22 18.16
CA ALA A 10 24.31 0.92 17.24
C ALA A 10 25.58 0.89 16.38
N GLY A 11 25.48 0.29 15.19
CA GLY A 11 26.56 0.31 14.20
C GLY A 11 26.42 1.51 13.26
N VAL A 12 27.04 2.64 13.60
CA VAL A 12 27.31 3.72 12.64
C VAL A 12 28.61 3.37 11.91
N ALA A 13 28.51 2.87 10.68
CA ALA A 13 29.66 2.76 9.81
C ALA A 13 29.78 4.06 8.99
N ALA A 14 30.71 4.93 9.40
CA ALA A 14 31.16 6.02 8.54
C ALA A 14 32.04 5.41 7.44
N VAL A 15 31.52 5.32 6.21
CA VAL A 15 32.27 4.84 5.05
C VAL A 15 33.09 6.01 4.50
N THR A 16 34.41 5.96 4.70
CA THR A 16 35.36 6.83 4.02
C THR A 16 35.64 6.25 2.62
N LEU A 17 35.34 7.01 1.56
CA LEU A 17 35.66 6.61 0.19
C LEU A 17 37.16 6.76 -0.07
N ILE A 18 37.87 5.63 -0.12
CA ILE A 18 39.19 5.56 -0.76
C ILE A 18 38.94 5.15 -2.21
N THR A 19 39.19 6.06 -3.15
CA THR A 19 39.10 5.78 -4.59
C THR A 19 40.34 4.99 -5.03
N ALA A 20 40.23 3.66 -5.07
CA ALA A 20 41.17 2.81 -5.79
C ALA A 20 40.50 2.33 -7.11
N PRO A 21 41.19 2.38 -8.27
CA PRO A 21 40.64 1.85 -9.50
C PRO A 21 40.72 0.32 -9.48
N MET A 22 39.61 -0.34 -9.13
CA MET A 22 39.45 -1.78 -9.30
C MET A 22 38.98 -2.04 -10.74
N VAL A 23 39.85 -2.60 -11.57
CA VAL A 23 39.46 -3.17 -12.87
C VAL A 23 38.68 -4.46 -12.57
N VAL A 24 37.35 -4.40 -12.66
CA VAL A 24 36.48 -5.57 -12.50
C VAL A 24 36.38 -6.30 -13.84
N ASN A 25 37.05 -7.45 -13.93
CA ASN A 25 36.81 -8.42 -15.00
C ASN A 25 35.49 -9.16 -14.70
N ALA A 26 34.37 -8.61 -15.16
CA ALA A 26 33.05 -9.22 -15.01
C ALA A 26 32.86 -10.34 -16.03
N GLN A 27 33.10 -11.58 -15.60
CA GLN A 27 32.67 -12.78 -16.32
C GLN A 27 31.13 -12.76 -16.37
N ARG A 28 30.58 -12.41 -17.53
CA ARG A 28 29.15 -12.26 -17.77
C ARG A 28 28.46 -13.63 -17.73
N SER A 29 27.89 -13.99 -16.58
CA SER A 29 26.76 -14.91 -16.54
C SER A 29 25.49 -14.11 -16.89
N ASN A 30 24.97 -14.32 -18.10
CA ASN A 30 23.66 -13.84 -18.55
C ASN A 30 22.51 -14.51 -17.76
N LEU A 31 22.41 -14.24 -16.46
CA LEU A 31 21.30 -14.71 -15.59
C LEU A 31 20.20 -13.65 -15.42
N LEU A 32 20.26 -12.54 -16.15
CA LEU A 32 19.35 -11.40 -16.05
C LEU A 32 18.06 -11.52 -16.88
N ALA A 33 17.64 -12.73 -17.27
CA ALA A 33 16.34 -12.92 -17.89
C ALA A 33 15.29 -13.31 -16.84
N GLN A 34 14.42 -12.36 -16.53
CA GLN A 34 13.07 -12.56 -15.98
C GLN A 34 12.98 -12.85 -14.47
N GLY A 35 12.89 -11.77 -13.69
CA GLY A 35 12.21 -11.73 -12.40
C GLY A 35 11.14 -10.63 -12.43
N PRO A 36 10.13 -10.63 -11.53
CA PRO A 36 9.05 -9.65 -11.56
C PRO A 36 9.52 -8.30 -11.02
N HIS A 37 10.30 -7.59 -11.83
CA HIS A 37 10.57 -6.16 -11.67
C HIS A 37 10.47 -5.50 -13.05
N GLN A 38 9.32 -5.65 -13.70
CA GLN A 38 8.94 -4.90 -14.90
C GLN A 38 8.94 -3.37 -14.68
N VAL A 39 9.03 -2.90 -13.43
CA VAL A 39 9.03 -1.47 -13.09
C VAL A 39 10.35 -0.78 -13.46
N PHE A 40 11.45 -1.53 -13.59
CA PHE A 40 12.77 -0.95 -13.87
C PHE A 40 13.34 -1.36 -15.22
N SER A 41 12.66 -2.24 -15.96
CA SER A 41 13.13 -2.71 -17.28
C SER A 41 13.22 -1.59 -18.32
N ASN A 42 12.51 -0.48 -18.10
CA ASN A 42 12.43 0.64 -19.05
C ASN A 42 13.38 1.81 -18.73
N LEU A 43 14.18 1.72 -17.65
CA LEU A 43 14.98 2.84 -17.15
C LEU A 43 16.43 2.89 -17.67
N ASN A 44 16.79 2.05 -18.65
CA ASN A 44 18.14 1.98 -19.23
C ASN A 44 19.26 2.04 -18.16
N LEU A 45 19.19 1.13 -17.19
CA LEU A 45 20.08 1.13 -16.03
C LEU A 45 21.54 0.86 -16.44
N THR A 46 22.48 1.59 -15.84
CA THR A 46 23.92 1.33 -16.01
C THR A 46 24.32 0.00 -15.35
N SER A 47 25.46 -0.57 -15.75
CA SER A 47 26.00 -1.79 -15.12
C SER A 47 26.24 -1.63 -13.61
N GLU A 48 26.68 -0.44 -13.19
CA GLU A 48 26.87 -0.10 -11.79
C GLU A 48 25.53 -0.08 -11.03
N GLN A 49 24.51 0.57 -11.59
CA GLN A 49 23.16 0.61 -10.99
C GLN A 49 22.55 -0.79 -10.87
N GLN A 50 22.73 -1.63 -11.90
CA GLN A 50 22.28 -3.03 -11.87
C GLN A 50 22.96 -3.81 -10.75
N THR A 51 24.26 -3.62 -10.57
CA THR A 51 25.04 -4.24 -9.49
C THR A 51 24.55 -3.78 -8.12
N GLN A 52 24.32 -2.47 -7.94
CA GLN A 52 23.79 -1.92 -6.69
C GLN A 52 22.39 -2.47 -6.37
N PHE A 53 21.52 -2.65 -7.36
CA PHE A 53 20.21 -3.28 -7.15
C PHE A 53 20.31 -4.75 -6.74
N GLU A 54 21.23 -5.49 -7.33
CA GLU A 54 21.46 -6.88 -6.94
C GLU A 54 21.96 -6.97 -5.49
N GLN A 55 22.89 -6.11 -5.08
CA GLN A 55 23.35 -6.01 -3.70
C GLN A 55 22.21 -5.69 -2.74
N ILE A 56 21.38 -4.69 -3.07
CA ILE A 56 20.21 -4.33 -2.24
C ILE A 56 19.25 -5.53 -2.12
N ARG A 57 18.97 -6.24 -3.23
CA ARG A 57 18.10 -7.44 -3.20
C ARG A 57 18.67 -8.55 -2.34
N ASN A 58 19.96 -8.86 -2.49
CA ASN A 58 20.61 -9.91 -1.71
C ASN A 58 20.61 -9.57 -0.21
N ASN A 59 20.87 -8.31 0.14
CA ASN A 59 20.77 -7.85 1.53
C ASN A 59 19.33 -7.95 2.05
N THR A 60 18.35 -7.49 1.28
CA THR A 60 16.92 -7.59 1.61
C THR A 60 16.51 -9.03 1.88
N ASP A 61 16.93 -9.96 1.02
CA ASP A 61 16.60 -11.38 1.15
C ASP A 61 17.26 -12.01 2.38
N SER A 62 18.49 -11.61 2.69
CA SER A 62 19.20 -12.05 3.91
C SER A 62 18.50 -11.56 5.18
N GLN A 63 18.10 -10.29 5.21
CA GLN A 63 17.35 -9.70 6.31
C GLN A 63 15.98 -10.36 6.49
N ILE A 64 15.28 -10.66 5.38
CA ILE A 64 14.02 -11.39 5.43
C ILE A 64 14.26 -12.80 5.96
N ALA A 65 15.27 -13.53 5.48
CA ALA A 65 15.57 -14.86 6.01
C ALA A 65 15.85 -14.83 7.53
N GLY A 66 16.56 -13.81 8.03
CA GLY A 66 16.89 -13.65 9.44
C GLY A 66 15.69 -13.51 10.39
N ILE A 67 14.51 -13.12 9.90
CA ILE A 67 13.29 -13.03 10.70
C ILE A 67 12.38 -14.27 10.60
N LEU A 68 12.74 -15.23 9.74
CA LEU A 68 11.98 -16.45 9.51
C LEU A 68 12.54 -17.59 10.38
N ASN A 69 11.66 -18.51 10.80
CA ASN A 69 12.10 -19.75 11.42
C ASN A 69 12.69 -20.73 10.36
N PRO A 70 13.37 -21.82 10.76
CA PRO A 70 14.03 -22.72 9.80
C PRO A 70 13.12 -23.30 8.71
N GLU A 71 11.87 -23.65 9.07
CA GLU A 71 10.90 -24.19 8.10
C GLU A 71 10.45 -23.12 7.10
N GLN A 72 10.14 -21.92 7.58
CA GLN A 72 9.78 -20.77 6.77
C GLN A 72 10.93 -20.33 5.86
N GLN A 73 12.18 -20.40 6.33
CA GLN A 73 13.36 -20.11 5.51
C GLN A 73 13.47 -21.07 4.33
N GLN A 74 13.26 -22.37 4.55
CA GLN A 74 13.30 -23.37 3.49
C GLN A 74 12.19 -23.12 2.45
N GLN A 75 10.97 -22.84 2.91
CA GLN A 75 9.87 -22.44 2.02
C GLN A 75 10.20 -21.16 1.26
N PHE A 76 10.74 -20.14 1.93
CA PHE A 76 11.13 -18.89 1.29
C PHE A 76 12.17 -19.08 0.18
N GLN A 77 13.17 -19.94 0.38
CA GLN A 77 14.14 -20.27 -0.66
C GLN A 77 13.49 -20.94 -1.87
N SER A 78 12.55 -21.87 -1.64
CA SER A 78 11.80 -22.53 -2.73
C SER A 78 10.95 -21.52 -3.52
N ILE A 79 10.31 -20.58 -2.82
CA ILE A 79 9.51 -19.51 -3.41
C ILE A 79 10.37 -18.60 -4.30
N LYS A 80 11.59 -18.26 -3.83
CA LYS A 80 12.56 -17.48 -4.60
C LYS A 80 12.99 -18.17 -5.89
N ALA A 81 13.17 -19.49 -5.84
CA ALA A 81 13.56 -20.29 -7.01
C ALA A 81 12.43 -20.36 -8.06
N GLN A 82 11.17 -20.47 -7.63
CA GLN A 82 10.04 -20.67 -8.55
C GLN A 82 9.56 -19.39 -9.26
N ARG A 83 9.78 -18.18 -8.69
CA ARG A 83 9.52 -16.82 -9.25
C ARG A 83 8.12 -16.49 -9.78
N GLN A 84 7.34 -17.42 -10.34
CA GLN A 84 6.08 -17.17 -11.06
C GLN A 84 4.85 -17.00 -10.15
N GLN A 85 4.97 -17.29 -8.85
CA GLN A 85 3.84 -17.22 -7.90
C GLN A 85 4.23 -16.60 -6.56
N LEU A 86 5.17 -15.65 -6.57
CA LEU A 86 5.69 -15.00 -5.36
C LEU A 86 4.60 -14.48 -4.42
N HIS A 87 3.50 -13.92 -4.93
CA HIS A 87 2.48 -13.34 -4.06
C HIS A 87 1.69 -14.41 -3.27
N GLU A 88 1.20 -15.45 -3.94
CA GLU A 88 0.45 -16.52 -3.27
C GLU A 88 1.36 -17.40 -2.43
N ALA A 89 2.56 -17.69 -2.92
CA ALA A 89 3.51 -18.50 -2.18
C ALA A 89 4.08 -17.77 -0.95
N MET A 90 4.23 -16.44 -0.98
CA MET A 90 4.58 -15.69 0.24
C MET A 90 3.46 -15.69 1.28
N LYS A 91 2.19 -15.90 0.90
CA LYS A 91 1.09 -16.02 1.87
C LYS A 91 1.12 -17.36 2.60
N SER A 92 1.63 -18.42 1.96
CA SER A 92 1.71 -19.76 2.56
C SER A 92 2.78 -19.88 3.65
N LEU A 93 3.67 -18.90 3.79
CA LEU A 93 4.68 -18.85 4.86
C LEU A 93 4.08 -18.70 6.28
N ASN A 94 2.76 -18.49 6.41
CA ASN A 94 2.05 -18.37 7.68
C ASN A 94 2.74 -17.41 8.67
N LEU A 95 3.25 -16.29 8.15
CA LEU A 95 4.04 -15.34 8.92
C LEU A 95 3.23 -14.76 10.09
N THR A 96 3.89 -14.63 11.24
CA THR A 96 3.32 -13.95 12.41
C THR A 96 3.09 -12.46 12.09
N SER A 97 2.28 -11.78 12.91
CA SER A 97 2.05 -10.34 12.77
C SER A 97 3.36 -9.55 12.91
N GLU A 98 4.24 -9.96 13.82
CA GLU A 98 5.55 -9.33 14.04
C GLU A 98 6.48 -9.53 12.83
N GLN A 99 6.59 -10.76 12.30
CA GLN A 99 7.37 -11.06 11.10
C GLN A 99 6.87 -10.27 9.88
N LYS A 100 5.54 -10.14 9.73
CA LYS A 100 4.94 -9.33 8.66
C LYS A 100 5.35 -7.87 8.76
N GLU A 101 5.42 -7.31 9.97
CA GLU A 101 5.81 -5.93 10.19
C GLU A 101 7.30 -5.71 9.93
N GLN A 102 8.16 -6.60 10.44
CA GLN A 102 9.60 -6.57 10.15
C GLN A 102 9.88 -6.70 8.65
N MET A 103 9.21 -7.64 7.97
CA MET A 103 9.34 -7.80 6.52
C MET A 103 8.91 -6.53 5.75
N ARG A 104 7.86 -5.83 6.21
CA ARG A 104 7.44 -4.56 5.61
C ARG A 104 8.51 -3.49 5.76
N SER A 105 9.06 -3.35 6.97
CA SER A 105 10.13 -2.40 7.27
C SER A 105 11.36 -2.64 6.39
N ILE A 106 11.81 -3.90 6.30
CA ILE A 106 12.92 -4.32 5.42
C ILE A 106 12.64 -3.93 3.95
N LYS A 107 11.45 -4.28 3.44
CA LYS A 107 11.06 -3.95 2.05
C LYS A 107 10.94 -2.46 1.81
N GLN A 108 10.53 -1.67 2.80
CA GLN A 108 10.45 -0.23 2.70
C GLN A 108 11.84 0.40 2.62
N SER A 109 12.75 -0.01 3.49
CA SER A 109 14.15 0.42 3.46
C SER A 109 14.81 0.08 2.13
N ALA A 110 14.65 -1.15 1.65
CA ALA A 110 15.16 -1.58 0.34
C ALA A 110 14.64 -0.71 -0.81
N ARG A 111 13.35 -0.34 -0.80
CA ARG A 111 12.76 0.55 -1.82
C ARG A 111 13.37 1.95 -1.79
N GLN A 112 13.67 2.49 -0.61
CA GLN A 112 14.33 3.79 -0.48
C GLN A 112 15.76 3.73 -1.00
N GLN A 113 16.52 2.70 -0.62
CA GLN A 113 17.86 2.47 -1.14
C GLN A 113 17.86 2.37 -2.66
N MET A 114 16.94 1.58 -3.24
CA MET A 114 16.80 1.49 -4.69
C MET A 114 16.45 2.84 -5.34
N GLY A 115 15.62 3.66 -4.70
CA GLY A 115 15.31 5.00 -5.20
C GLY A 115 16.51 5.94 -5.26
N ASN A 116 17.49 5.75 -4.37
CA ASN A 116 18.70 6.56 -4.28
C ASN A 116 19.76 6.17 -5.34
N VAL A 117 19.70 4.93 -5.86
CA VAL A 117 20.58 4.44 -6.95
C VAL A 117 20.22 5.08 -8.29
N LEU A 118 18.95 5.47 -8.47
CA LEU A 118 18.46 6.07 -9.71
C LEU A 118 18.91 7.54 -9.85
N THR A 119 19.06 8.00 -11.09
CA THR A 119 19.20 9.44 -11.36
C THR A 119 17.87 10.18 -11.22
N ASP A 120 17.91 11.52 -11.21
CA ASP A 120 16.69 12.32 -11.17
C ASP A 120 15.79 12.09 -12.40
N GLU A 121 16.40 11.94 -13.57
CA GLU A 121 15.70 11.66 -14.84
C GLU A 121 15.02 10.30 -14.78
N GLN A 122 15.72 9.26 -14.31
CA GLN A 122 15.17 7.92 -14.15
C GLN A 122 14.03 7.89 -13.10
N ARG A 123 14.18 8.65 -12.00
CA ARG A 123 13.10 8.83 -11.00
C ARG A 123 11.88 9.52 -11.63
N GLN A 124 12.10 10.53 -12.45
CA GLN A 124 11.03 11.24 -13.16
C GLN A 124 10.33 10.33 -14.16
N GLN A 125 11.08 9.56 -14.95
CA GLN A 125 10.52 8.57 -15.88
C GLN A 125 9.65 7.54 -15.14
N LEU A 126 10.13 7.01 -14.02
CA LEU A 126 9.35 6.07 -13.20
C LEU A 126 8.08 6.72 -12.59
N ARG A 127 8.12 8.00 -12.23
CA ARG A 127 6.92 8.75 -11.81
C ARG A 127 5.93 8.92 -12.96
N GLN A 128 6.42 9.24 -14.16
CA GLN A 128 5.61 9.37 -15.36
C GLN A 128 4.99 8.03 -15.75
N GLU A 129 5.75 6.94 -15.78
CA GLU A 129 5.21 5.60 -16.06
C GLU A 129 4.14 5.19 -15.05
N ARG A 130 4.33 5.50 -13.76
CA ARG A 130 3.30 5.28 -12.74
C ARG A 130 2.05 6.10 -12.99
N GLN A 131 2.18 7.35 -13.43
CA GLN A 131 1.05 8.21 -13.80
C GLN A 131 0.38 7.74 -15.10
N SER A 132 1.15 7.32 -16.09
CA SER A 132 0.66 6.77 -17.37
C SER A 132 -0.04 5.43 -17.18
N ASN A 133 0.46 4.55 -16.32
CA ASN A 133 -0.24 3.34 -15.89
C ASN A 133 -1.43 3.66 -14.98
N ARG A 134 -1.41 4.81 -14.30
CA ARG A 134 -2.59 5.34 -13.58
C ARG A 134 -3.69 5.73 -14.56
N ASN A 135 -3.31 6.34 -15.68
CA ASN A 135 -4.17 6.91 -16.72
C ASN A 135 -4.58 5.90 -17.81
N SER A 136 -3.79 4.86 -18.09
CA SER A 136 -4.10 3.80 -19.07
C SER A 136 -5.10 2.77 -18.55
N ASP A 137 -5.28 2.67 -17.23
CA ASP A 137 -6.47 2.07 -16.60
C ASP A 137 -7.64 3.09 -16.56
N GLY A 138 -7.63 4.07 -17.47
CA GLY A 138 -8.62 5.14 -17.61
C GLY A 138 -9.99 4.67 -18.09
N SER A 139 -10.13 3.40 -18.48
CA SER A 139 -11.43 2.74 -18.70
C SER A 139 -11.95 2.00 -17.45
N GLY A 140 -11.15 1.85 -16.38
CA GLY A 140 -11.53 1.20 -15.12
C GLY A 140 -11.55 2.10 -13.88
N ARG A 141 -10.94 3.30 -13.92
CA ARG A 141 -10.64 4.10 -12.71
C ARG A 141 -11.51 5.33 -12.42
N LYS A 142 -12.78 5.36 -12.87
CA LYS A 142 -13.81 6.16 -12.17
C LYS A 142 -14.34 5.47 -10.89
N ARG A 143 -13.84 4.29 -10.53
CA ARG A 143 -14.45 3.43 -9.51
C ARG A 143 -13.45 2.93 -8.49
N ARG A 144 -13.11 3.74 -7.48
CA ARG A 144 -12.64 3.22 -6.16
C ARG A 144 -12.49 4.21 -5.01
N SER A 145 -13.07 5.40 -5.09
CA SER A 145 -13.22 6.26 -3.90
C SER A 145 -14.50 5.87 -3.12
N HIS A 146 -14.57 4.64 -2.60
CA HIS A 146 -15.71 4.17 -1.79
C HIS A 146 -15.18 3.40 -0.58
N MET A 147 -14.56 4.13 0.36
CA MET A 147 -14.12 3.51 1.61
C MET A 147 -15.20 3.51 2.71
N LEU A 148 -16.34 4.17 2.51
CA LEU A 148 -17.47 4.17 3.45
C LEU A 148 -18.58 3.15 3.13
N GLY A 149 -18.52 2.41 2.02
CA GLY A 149 -19.51 1.36 1.68
C GLY A 149 -20.94 1.86 1.40
N LEU A 150 -21.24 3.10 1.75
CA LEU A 150 -22.27 3.95 1.17
C LEU A 150 -21.63 4.67 -0.01
N GLY A 151 -22.38 4.90 -1.08
CA GLY A 151 -21.91 5.66 -2.22
C GLY A 151 -21.19 6.93 -1.75
N GLY A 152 -20.14 7.35 -2.44
CA GLY A 152 -19.41 8.59 -2.11
C GLY A 152 -20.37 9.79 -1.93
N PRO A 153 -19.89 10.96 -1.47
CA PRO A 153 -20.75 12.14 -1.27
C PRO A 153 -21.65 12.48 -2.47
N GLU A 154 -21.22 12.10 -3.68
CA GLU A 154 -21.94 12.18 -4.94
C GLU A 154 -23.20 11.29 -5.06
N ALA A 155 -23.24 10.13 -4.39
CA ALA A 155 -24.45 9.28 -4.35
C ALA A 155 -25.50 9.81 -3.38
N LEU A 156 -25.08 10.55 -2.35
CA LEU A 156 -26.00 11.18 -1.40
C LEU A 156 -26.58 12.50 -1.96
N SER A 157 -25.86 13.21 -2.84
CA SER A 157 -26.36 14.43 -3.48
C SER A 157 -27.55 14.19 -4.40
N ASN A 158 -27.74 12.96 -4.89
CA ASN A 158 -28.85 12.59 -5.78
C ASN A 158 -30.15 12.27 -5.04
N LEU A 159 -30.15 12.23 -3.70
CA LEU A 159 -31.28 11.77 -2.88
C LEU A 159 -32.25 12.89 -2.44
N ASN A 160 -32.11 14.10 -2.99
CA ASN A 160 -32.95 15.26 -2.64
C ASN A 160 -33.14 15.43 -1.12
N LEU A 161 -32.03 15.36 -0.36
CA LEU A 161 -32.05 15.39 1.10
C LEU A 161 -32.61 16.73 1.64
N THR A 162 -33.45 16.66 2.69
CA THR A 162 -33.91 17.86 3.40
C THR A 162 -32.75 18.56 4.11
N PRO A 163 -32.87 19.86 4.47
CA PRO A 163 -31.88 20.53 5.29
C PRO A 163 -31.55 19.78 6.59
N GLU A 164 -32.57 19.26 7.28
CA GLU A 164 -32.42 18.53 8.54
C GLU A 164 -31.66 17.22 8.33
N GLN A 165 -31.97 16.48 7.25
CA GLN A 165 -31.25 15.25 6.90
C GLN A 165 -29.79 15.54 6.56
N LYS A 166 -29.50 16.65 5.86
CA LYS A 166 -28.11 17.06 5.57
C LYS A 166 -27.34 17.35 6.86
N THR A 167 -27.96 18.06 7.81
CA THR A 167 -27.37 18.33 9.13
C THR A 167 -27.10 17.04 9.90
N GLN A 168 -28.06 16.10 9.94
CA GLN A 168 -27.86 14.81 10.62
C GLN A 168 -26.75 13.97 9.98
N LEU A 169 -26.67 13.93 8.64
CA LEU A 169 -25.59 13.23 7.95
C LEU A 169 -24.22 13.87 8.19
N GLU A 170 -24.17 15.20 8.32
CA GLU A 170 -22.95 15.92 8.70
C GLU A 170 -22.52 15.60 10.13
N GLN A 171 -23.46 15.52 11.08
CA GLN A 171 -23.18 15.07 12.44
C GLN A 171 -22.62 13.64 12.48
N VAL A 172 -23.22 12.72 11.72
CA VAL A 172 -22.71 11.34 11.61
C VAL A 172 -21.30 11.32 11.04
N ARG A 173 -21.01 12.15 10.01
CA ARG A 173 -19.63 12.27 9.46
C ARG A 173 -18.64 12.83 10.47
N ASN A 174 -19.01 13.86 11.21
CA ASN A 174 -18.13 14.43 12.23
C ASN A 174 -17.85 13.42 13.35
N ASN A 175 -18.87 12.62 13.74
CA ASN A 175 -18.71 11.54 14.71
C ASN A 175 -17.73 10.47 14.19
N ILE A 176 -17.86 10.05 12.94
CA ILE A 176 -16.90 9.13 12.29
C ILE A 176 -15.48 9.67 12.38
N ASP A 177 -15.28 10.94 11.98
CA ASP A 177 -13.96 11.54 11.94
C ASP A 177 -13.34 11.61 13.34
N SER A 178 -14.13 11.93 14.37
CA SER A 178 -13.70 11.92 15.77
C SER A 178 -13.34 10.52 16.27
N GLN A 179 -14.18 9.51 15.98
CA GLN A 179 -13.89 8.12 16.38
C GLN A 179 -12.65 7.58 15.68
N ILE A 180 -12.47 7.89 14.39
CA ILE A 180 -11.26 7.51 13.66
C ILE A 180 -10.05 8.22 14.24
N ALA A 181 -10.11 9.53 14.49
CA ALA A 181 -8.99 10.26 15.09
C ALA A 181 -8.59 9.70 16.48
N GLY A 182 -9.56 9.20 17.25
CA GLY A 182 -9.34 8.60 18.57
C GLY A 182 -8.63 7.24 18.55
N ILE A 183 -8.68 6.51 17.43
CA ILE A 183 -7.95 5.23 17.28
C ILE A 183 -6.55 5.41 16.66
N LEU A 184 -6.23 6.62 16.17
CA LEU A 184 -4.93 6.95 15.58
C LEU A 184 -3.94 7.43 16.65
N THR A 185 -2.65 7.12 16.45
CA THR A 185 -1.60 7.72 17.28
C THR A 185 -1.45 9.23 16.97
N PRO A 186 -0.87 10.03 17.87
CA PRO A 186 -0.63 11.45 17.62
C PRO A 186 0.11 11.73 16.30
N GLU A 187 1.06 10.87 15.93
CA GLU A 187 1.84 10.98 14.69
C GLU A 187 0.99 10.68 13.43
N GLN A 188 -0.03 9.81 13.57
CA GLN A 188 -0.96 9.45 12.49
C GLN A 188 -2.07 10.49 12.30
N GLN A 189 -2.36 11.32 13.30
CA GLN A 189 -3.44 12.30 13.23
C GLN A 189 -3.16 13.42 12.21
N GLN A 190 -1.90 13.88 12.10
CA GLN A 190 -1.53 14.93 11.15
C GLN A 190 -1.79 14.54 9.68
N PRO A 191 -1.30 13.40 9.17
CA PRO A 191 -1.67 12.94 7.84
C PRO A 191 -3.16 12.63 7.71
N PHE A 192 -3.86 12.27 8.79
CA PHE A 192 -5.31 12.09 8.76
C PHE A 192 -6.09 13.41 8.61
N GLN A 193 -5.64 14.51 9.21
CA GLN A 193 -6.28 15.82 9.02
C GLN A 193 -6.07 16.34 7.59
N SER A 194 -4.88 16.14 7.02
CA SER A 194 -4.62 16.52 5.63
C SER A 194 -5.45 15.68 4.64
N ILE A 195 -5.73 14.41 4.98
CA ILE A 195 -6.68 13.56 4.24
C ILE A 195 -8.08 14.15 4.21
N LYS A 196 -8.58 14.62 5.37
CA LYS A 196 -9.91 15.20 5.48
C LYS A 196 -10.05 16.45 4.60
N ALA A 197 -9.01 17.28 4.56
CA ALA A 197 -8.96 18.47 3.72
C ALA A 197 -8.86 18.12 2.21
N GLN A 198 -8.07 17.10 1.84
CA GLN A 198 -7.82 16.70 0.45
C GLN A 198 -8.53 15.40 0.06
N ARG A 199 -9.86 15.38 0.13
CA ARG A 199 -10.74 14.22 -0.16
C ARG A 199 -10.39 13.40 -1.41
N GLN A 200 -9.73 13.99 -2.41
CA GLN A 200 -9.32 13.33 -3.64
C GLN A 200 -8.18 12.31 -3.46
N GLN A 201 -7.41 12.35 -2.38
CA GLN A 201 -6.25 11.47 -2.14
C GLN A 201 -6.46 10.46 -1.00
N LEU A 202 -7.68 10.37 -0.46
CA LEU A 202 -8.00 9.60 0.74
C LEU A 202 -7.47 8.15 0.72
N HIS A 203 -7.51 7.45 -0.42
CA HIS A 203 -7.02 6.07 -0.48
C HIS A 203 -5.50 5.95 -0.31
N GLU A 204 -4.73 6.76 -1.03
CA GLU A 204 -3.26 6.68 -1.00
C GLU A 204 -2.71 7.13 0.35
N THR A 205 -3.31 8.15 0.94
CA THR A 205 -2.85 8.70 2.21
C THR A 205 -3.34 7.84 3.39
N MET A 206 -4.53 7.22 3.33
CA MET A 206 -4.95 6.22 4.34
C MET A 206 -4.02 4.99 4.35
N LYS A 207 -3.44 4.65 3.19
CA LYS A 207 -2.42 3.61 3.09
C LYS A 207 -1.09 4.05 3.70
N ALA A 208 -0.79 5.35 3.68
CA ALA A 208 0.40 5.94 4.29
C ALA A 208 0.30 6.07 5.82
N LEU A 209 -0.89 5.98 6.42
CA LEU A 209 -1.08 6.00 7.88
C LEU A 209 -0.49 4.78 8.60
N ASN A 210 -0.06 3.74 7.87
CA ASN A 210 0.52 2.52 8.44
C ASN A 210 -0.33 1.91 9.58
N LEU A 211 -1.65 1.87 9.39
CA LEU A 211 -2.58 1.40 10.42
C LEU A 211 -2.30 -0.05 10.83
N THR A 212 -2.34 -0.32 12.14
CA THR A 212 -2.24 -1.68 12.69
C THR A 212 -3.44 -2.53 12.28
N SER A 213 -3.36 -3.86 12.47
CA SER A 213 -4.50 -4.75 12.23
C SER A 213 -5.69 -4.42 13.13
N GLU A 214 -5.42 -4.05 14.38
CA GLU A 214 -6.45 -3.66 15.35
C GLU A 214 -7.12 -2.33 14.97
N GLN A 215 -6.35 -1.30 14.62
CA GLN A 215 -6.89 -0.03 14.12
C GLN A 215 -7.73 -0.21 12.86
N LYS A 216 -7.31 -1.12 11.96
CA LYS A 216 -8.09 -1.46 10.75
C LYS A 216 -9.42 -2.10 11.09
N GLU A 217 -9.46 -2.97 12.11
CA GLU A 217 -10.69 -3.63 12.55
C GLU A 217 -11.62 -2.65 13.26
N GLN A 218 -11.09 -1.82 14.16
CA GLN A 218 -11.86 -0.73 14.78
C GLN A 218 -12.44 0.21 13.73
N MET A 219 -11.66 0.59 12.73
CA MET A 219 -12.14 1.43 11.64
C MET A 219 -13.23 0.75 10.80
N ARG A 220 -13.20 -0.58 10.62
CA ARG A 220 -14.29 -1.31 9.96
C ARG A 220 -15.57 -1.24 10.80
N SER A 221 -15.46 -1.45 12.11
CA SER A 221 -16.58 -1.38 13.04
C SER A 221 -17.22 0.03 13.05
N ILE A 222 -16.40 1.08 13.17
CA ILE A 222 -16.83 2.49 13.08
C ILE A 222 -17.57 2.74 11.75
N LYS A 223 -17.05 2.25 10.64
CA LYS A 223 -17.69 2.42 9.33
C LYS A 223 -19.02 1.67 9.21
N GLN A 224 -19.11 0.48 9.80
CA GLN A 224 -20.33 -0.31 9.78
C GLN A 224 -21.43 0.37 10.62
N SER A 225 -21.15 0.75 11.85
CA SER A 225 -22.10 1.45 12.71
C SER A 225 -22.55 2.78 12.10
N SER A 226 -21.61 3.51 11.50
CA SER A 226 -21.92 4.78 10.84
C SER A 226 -22.76 4.61 9.60
N ARG A 227 -22.63 3.48 8.90
CA ARG A 227 -23.50 3.14 7.78
C ARG A 227 -24.94 2.90 8.23
N GLU A 228 -25.13 2.28 9.38
CA GLU A 228 -26.44 2.09 9.98
C GLU A 228 -27.06 3.43 10.40
N GLN A 229 -26.28 4.29 11.05
CA GLN A 229 -26.71 5.65 11.41
C GLN A 229 -27.07 6.52 10.20
N MET A 230 -26.27 6.47 9.12
CA MET A 230 -26.63 7.19 7.90
C MET A 230 -27.90 6.63 7.26
N ASN A 231 -28.10 5.30 7.28
CA ASN A 231 -29.31 4.69 6.74
C ASN A 231 -30.57 5.08 7.52
N SER A 232 -30.48 5.31 8.84
CA SER A 232 -31.64 5.70 9.66
C SER A 232 -32.09 7.15 9.42
N VAL A 233 -31.21 8.01 8.90
CA VAL A 233 -31.55 9.40 8.51
C VAL A 233 -32.36 9.46 7.22
N LEU A 234 -32.18 8.49 6.33
CA LEU A 234 -32.83 8.43 5.03
C LEU A 234 -34.25 7.87 5.13
N THR A 235 -35.16 8.29 4.23
CA THR A 235 -36.46 7.63 4.06
C THR A 235 -36.31 6.27 3.35
N ASP A 236 -37.36 5.45 3.33
CA ASP A 236 -37.34 4.17 2.62
C ASP A 236 -37.11 4.34 1.11
N GLU A 237 -37.72 5.36 0.51
CA GLU A 237 -37.56 5.69 -0.91
C GLU A 237 -36.12 6.12 -1.20
N GLN A 238 -35.54 6.98 -0.36
CA GLN A 238 -34.14 7.41 -0.48
C GLN A 238 -33.17 6.24 -0.29
N ARG A 239 -33.43 5.34 0.65
CA ARG A 239 -32.67 4.10 0.83
C ARG A 239 -32.74 3.21 -0.41
N GLN A 240 -33.91 3.09 -1.02
CA GLN A 240 -34.11 2.30 -2.22
C GLN A 240 -33.38 2.91 -3.42
N GLN A 241 -33.48 4.22 -3.62
CA GLN A 241 -32.72 4.95 -4.65
C GLN A 241 -31.22 4.78 -4.47
N LEU A 242 -30.70 4.93 -3.25
CA LEU A 242 -29.29 4.72 -2.95
C LEU A 242 -28.85 3.28 -3.25
N ARG A 243 -29.66 2.28 -2.89
CA ARG A 243 -29.39 0.86 -3.21
C ARG A 243 -29.39 0.62 -4.72
N GLN A 244 -30.32 1.23 -5.45
CA GLN A 244 -30.37 1.15 -6.91
C GLN A 244 -29.14 1.81 -7.54
N GLU A 245 -28.76 3.01 -7.09
CA GLU A 245 -27.55 3.68 -7.59
C GLU A 245 -26.30 2.84 -7.34
N MET A 246 -26.17 2.26 -6.15
CA MET A 246 -25.07 1.35 -5.80
C MET A 246 -25.09 0.06 -6.65
N ARG A 247 -26.27 -0.49 -6.94
CA ARG A 247 -26.44 -1.64 -7.84
C ARG A 247 -26.09 -1.29 -9.28
N SER A 248 -26.50 -0.13 -9.79
CA SER A 248 -26.17 0.34 -11.14
C SER A 248 -24.66 0.58 -11.28
N ARG A 249 -24.03 1.14 -10.25
CA ARG A 249 -22.57 1.27 -10.15
C ARG A 249 -21.87 -0.10 -10.14
N ARG A 250 -22.46 -1.14 -9.53
CA ARG A 250 -21.88 -2.51 -9.48
C ARG A 250 -22.23 -3.37 -10.71
N GLY A 251 -23.39 -3.16 -11.34
CA GLY A 251 -23.93 -3.99 -12.42
C GLY A 251 -23.51 -3.55 -13.83
N GLY A 252 -23.11 -2.29 -14.01
CA GLY A 252 -22.52 -1.81 -15.27
C GLY A 252 -21.15 -2.43 -15.61
N GLU A 253 -20.58 -3.23 -14.71
CA GLU A 253 -19.31 -3.95 -14.89
C GLU A 253 -19.46 -5.28 -15.66
N GLY A 254 -20.66 -5.89 -15.69
CA GLY A 254 -20.86 -7.24 -16.27
C GLY A 254 -21.36 -7.29 -17.72
N ARG A 255 -21.88 -6.18 -18.28
CA ARG A 255 -22.45 -6.17 -19.65
C ARG A 255 -21.47 -5.78 -20.75
N ARG A 256 -20.32 -5.18 -20.43
CA ARG A 256 -19.33 -4.73 -21.44
C ARG A 256 -18.33 -5.81 -21.89
N GLN A 257 -18.42 -7.04 -21.36
CA GLN A 257 -17.55 -8.16 -21.72
C GLN A 257 -18.25 -9.25 -22.57
N ARG A 258 -19.47 -9.03 -23.05
CA ARG A 258 -20.22 -10.04 -23.84
C ARG A 258 -20.58 -9.64 -25.27
N GLU A 259 -20.09 -8.50 -25.75
CA GLU A 259 -20.34 -8.02 -27.11
C GLU A 259 -19.03 -7.71 -27.88
N GLN A 260 -17.96 -8.47 -27.58
CA GLN A 260 -16.79 -8.59 -28.46
C GLN A 260 -16.51 -10.06 -28.74
#